data_AF-A0A5K7ZYM2-F1
#
_entry.id   AF-A0A5K7ZYM2-F1
#
_cell.length_a   1.000
_cell.length_b   1.000
_cell.length_c   1.000
_cell.angle_alpha   90.00
_cell.angle_beta   90.00
_cell.angle_gamma   90.00
#
_symmetry.space_group_name_H-M   'P 1'
#
loop_
_entity.id
_entity.type
_entity.pdbx_description
1 polymer ?
#
loop_
_entity_poly.entity_id
_entity_poly.type
_entity_poly.pdbx_seq_one_letter_code
_entity_poly.pdbx_strand_id
1 'polypeptide(L)'
;MRVSRELDLFSGGFKRYFRTSPGWAVLSVLFTVLFLLLLFSFSVVLVRALGYQAPVLTVLALQVVVTFFMYFVPTPGAAGVAEGGYGLLFAQLVQKQDIVPLTLCWRFLTIYVGVVIGIVVMYREMFQRDKAGRT
;
A
#
# COMPACT_ATOMS: atom_id res chain seq x y z
N MET A 1 20.68 -19.80 19.24
CA MET A 1 21.88 -19.16 18.65
C MET A 1 21.71 -18.68 17.20
N ARG A 2 20.80 -19.21 16.36
CA ARG A 2 20.52 -18.62 15.02
C ARG A 2 19.77 -17.29 15.06
N VAL A 3 18.76 -17.17 15.92
CA VAL A 3 17.95 -15.95 16.06
C VAL A 3 18.80 -14.75 16.48
N SER A 4 19.72 -14.92 17.44
CA SER A 4 20.65 -13.87 17.87
C SER A 4 21.52 -13.37 16.72
N ARG A 5 22.04 -14.29 15.89
CA ARG A 5 22.87 -13.96 14.72
C ARG A 5 22.09 -13.23 13.64
N GLU A 6 20.84 -13.59 13.39
CA GLU A 6 19.98 -12.85 12.45
C GLU A 6 19.58 -11.47 12.98
N LEU A 7 19.34 -11.33 14.28
CA LEU A 7 19.09 -10.03 14.91
C LEU A 7 20.32 -9.11 14.86
N ASP A 8 21.52 -9.67 15.06
CA ASP A 8 22.79 -8.92 14.92
C ASP A 8 23.06 -8.51 13.46
N LEU A 9 22.72 -9.37 12.49
CA LEU A 9 22.80 -9.04 11.07
C LEU A 9 21.77 -7.97 10.67
N PHE A 10 20.54 -8.07 11.17
CA PHE A 10 19.49 -7.09 10.90
C PHE A 10 19.81 -5.73 11.52
N SER A 11 20.22 -5.70 12.79
CA SER A 11 20.62 -4.47 13.48
C SER A 11 21.90 -3.86 12.89
N GLY A 12 22.87 -4.69 12.51
CA GLY A 12 24.07 -4.26 11.78
C GLY A 12 23.75 -3.68 10.40
N GLY A 13 22.82 -4.31 9.67
CA GLY A 13 22.31 -3.83 8.38
C GLY A 13 21.57 -2.50 8.50
N PHE A 14 20.69 -2.37 9.50
CA PHE A 14 19.94 -1.13 9.77
C PHE A 14 20.88 0.02 10.16
N LYS A 15 21.88 -0.27 11.01
CA LYS A 15 22.92 0.69 11.39
C LYS A 15 23.78 1.10 10.20
N ARG A 16 24.08 0.17 9.28
CA ARG A 16 24.83 0.46 8.04
C ARG A 16 24.01 1.29 7.06
N TYR A 17 22.72 0.99 6.93
CA TYR A 17 21.76 1.75 6.12
C TYR A 17 21.73 3.24 6.50
N PHE A 18 21.66 3.52 7.80
CA PHE A 18 21.66 4.90 8.31
C PHE A 18 23.04 5.57 8.30
N ARG A 19 24.13 4.82 8.34
CA ARG A 19 25.49 5.35 8.56
C ARG A 19 26.32 5.55 7.30
N THR A 20 26.06 4.81 6.22
CA THR A 20 26.82 4.97 4.96
C THR A 20 26.45 6.25 4.23
N SER A 21 25.19 6.69 4.31
CA SER A 21 24.75 7.96 3.73
C SER A 21 23.37 8.39 4.26
N PRO A 22 23.30 9.20 5.32
CA PRO A 22 22.04 9.57 5.96
C PRO A 22 21.07 10.29 5.00
N GLY A 23 21.59 11.01 3.99
CA GLY A 23 20.75 11.67 2.97
C GLY A 23 19.89 10.70 2.17
N TRP A 24 20.45 9.58 1.67
CA TRP A 24 19.70 8.58 0.92
C TRP A 24 18.73 7.79 1.81
N ALA A 25 19.10 7.53 3.06
CA ALA A 25 18.22 6.91 4.04
C ALA A 25 17.00 7.80 4.33
N VAL A 26 17.19 9.09 4.60
CA VAL A 26 16.10 10.05 4.80
C VAL A 26 15.23 10.17 3.54
N LEU A 27 15.85 10.24 2.36
CA LEU A 27 15.12 10.31 1.09
C LEU A 27 14.23 9.08 0.88
N SER A 28 14.71 7.88 1.20
CA SER A 28 13.91 6.65 1.11
C SER A 28 12.70 6.65 2.04
N VAL A 29 12.86 7.15 3.28
CA VAL A 29 11.78 7.25 4.25
C VAL A 29 10.76 8.28 3.77
N LEU A 30 11.22 9.42 3.25
CA LEU A 30 10.37 10.45 2.69
C LEU A 30 9.56 9.93 1.50
N PHE A 31 10.21 9.22 0.57
CA PHE A 31 9.52 8.57 -0.56
C PHE A 31 8.49 7.54 -0.08
N THR A 32 8.80 6.78 0.97
CA THR A 32 7.86 5.81 1.55
C THR A 32 6.65 6.51 2.17
N VAL A 33 6.87 7.59 2.93
CA VAL A 33 5.79 8.40 3.50
C VAL A 33 4.93 9.02 2.39
N LEU A 34 5.56 9.58 1.36
CA LEU A 34 4.87 10.16 0.22
C LEU A 34 4.06 9.12 -0.56
N PHE A 35 4.62 7.92 -0.76
CA PHE A 35 3.93 6.78 -1.34
C PHE A 35 2.69 6.37 -0.52
N LEU A 36 2.82 6.27 0.80
CA LEU A 36 1.69 5.96 1.69
C LEU A 36 0.62 7.05 1.66
N LEU A 37 1.02 8.32 1.65
CA LEU A 37 0.08 9.44 1.53
C LEU A 37 -0.70 9.38 0.21
N LEU A 38 -0.01 9.16 -0.91
CA LEU A 38 -0.65 8.95 -2.22
C LEU A 38 -1.62 7.76 -2.18
N LEU A 39 -1.19 6.64 -1.59
CA LEU A 39 -2.00 5.44 -1.45
C LEU A 39 -3.28 5.71 -0.65
N PHE A 40 -3.20 6.48 0.44
CA PHE A 40 -4.35 6.81 1.27
C PHE A 40 -5.23 7.92 0.66
N SER A 41 -4.66 8.83 -0.13
CA SER A 41 -5.40 9.87 -0.84
C SER A 41 -6.45 9.30 -1.80
N PHE A 42 -6.25 8.11 -2.38
CA PHE A 42 -7.27 7.48 -3.22
C PHE A 42 -8.61 7.30 -2.51
N SER A 43 -8.61 6.87 -1.24
CA SER A 43 -9.84 6.73 -0.46
C SER A 43 -10.51 8.07 -0.19
N VAL A 44 -9.75 9.13 0.01
CA VAL A 44 -10.28 10.51 0.18
C VAL A 44 -11.01 10.96 -1.09
N VAL A 45 -10.38 10.74 -2.25
CA VAL A 45 -10.96 11.11 -3.55
C VAL A 45 -12.24 10.32 -3.82
N LEU A 46 -12.25 9.02 -3.52
CA LEU A 46 -13.44 8.18 -3.73
C LEU A 46 -14.62 8.57 -2.85
N VAL A 47 -14.39 8.84 -1.56
CA VAL A 47 -15.44 9.31 -0.64
C VAL A 47 -16.03 10.64 -1.12
N ARG A 48 -15.17 11.56 -1.59
CA ARG A 48 -15.63 12.83 -2.18
C ARG A 48 -16.36 12.64 -3.51
N ALA A 49 -15.92 11.70 -4.35
CA ALA A 49 -16.56 11.39 -5.63
C ALA A 49 -17.97 10.83 -5.45
N LEU A 50 -18.22 10.14 -4.33
CA LEU A 50 -19.56 9.70 -3.93
C LEU A 50 -20.43 10.82 -3.33
N GLY A 51 -19.91 12.05 -3.23
CA GLY A 51 -20.64 13.22 -2.74
C GLY A 51 -20.54 13.46 -1.23
N TYR A 52 -19.75 12.67 -0.49
CA TYR A 52 -19.62 12.81 0.96
C TYR A 52 -18.55 13.83 1.33
N GLN A 53 -18.90 14.77 2.20
CA GLN A 53 -17.98 15.77 2.74
C GLN A 53 -17.37 15.28 4.06
N ALA A 54 -16.61 14.18 3.99
CA ALA A 54 -15.87 13.68 5.14
C ALA A 54 -14.57 14.47 5.36
N PRO A 55 -14.18 14.78 6.62
CA PRO A 55 -12.90 15.39 6.91
C PRO A 55 -11.75 14.50 6.40
N VAL A 56 -10.81 15.10 5.66
CA VAL A 56 -9.68 14.37 5.04
C VAL A 56 -8.86 13.64 6.09
N LEU A 57 -8.62 14.28 7.23
CA LEU A 57 -7.86 13.69 8.34
C LEU A 57 -8.55 12.43 8.89
N THR A 58 -9.88 12.43 8.99
CA THR A 58 -10.65 11.26 9.44
C THR A 58 -10.53 10.11 8.46
N VAL A 59 -10.68 10.38 7.16
CA VAL A 59 -10.53 9.35 6.11
C VAL A 59 -9.12 8.76 6.11
N LEU A 60 -8.09 9.60 6.22
CA LEU A 60 -6.70 9.15 6.30
C LEU A 60 -6.44 8.32 7.56
N ALA A 61 -6.97 8.74 8.72
CA ALA A 61 -6.81 8.01 9.97
C ALA A 61 -7.45 6.61 9.89
N LEU A 62 -8.68 6.52 9.37
CA LEU A 62 -9.33 5.23 9.13
C LEU A 62 -8.51 4.37 8.16
N GLN A 63 -7.89 4.98 7.15
CA GLN A 63 -7.08 4.24 6.20
C GLN A 63 -5.80 3.67 6.80
N VAL A 64 -5.17 4.39 7.71
CA VAL A 64 -4.04 3.88 8.50
C VAL A 64 -4.48 2.70 9.35
N VAL A 65 -5.65 2.79 10.00
CA VAL A 65 -6.19 1.69 10.83
C VAL A 65 -6.52 0.46 9.98
N VAL A 66 -7.17 0.64 8.82
CA VAL A 66 -7.42 -0.46 7.87
C VAL A 66 -6.11 -1.12 7.47
N THR A 67 -5.12 -0.33 7.06
CA THR A 67 -3.81 -0.83 6.63
C THR A 67 -3.10 -1.58 7.74
N PHE A 68 -3.17 -1.09 8.98
CA PHE A 68 -2.63 -1.75 10.15
C PHE A 68 -3.28 -3.13 10.37
N PHE A 69 -4.61 -3.22 10.33
CA PHE A 69 -5.30 -4.51 10.46
C PHE A 69 -4.98 -5.46 9.30
N MET A 70 -4.81 -4.95 8.08
CA MET A 70 -4.42 -5.77 6.94
C MET A 70 -3.08 -6.48 7.15
N TYR A 71 -2.12 -5.89 7.88
CA TYR A 71 -0.84 -6.54 8.19
C TYR A 71 -0.97 -7.77 9.11
N PHE A 72 -2.03 -7.85 9.92
CA PHE A 72 -2.28 -9.00 10.81
C PHE A 72 -3.10 -10.10 10.15
N VAL A 73 -3.64 -9.87 8.94
CA VAL A 73 -4.47 -10.84 8.26
C VAL A 73 -3.59 -11.77 7.41
N PRO A 74 -3.57 -13.09 7.72
CA PRO A 74 -2.71 -14.04 7.00
C PRO A 74 -3.23 -14.40 5.60
N THR A 75 -4.40 -13.88 5.18
CA THR A 75 -4.96 -14.18 3.85
C THR A 75 -4.30 -13.31 2.77
N PRO A 76 -3.78 -13.88 1.68
CA PRO A 76 -3.32 -13.11 0.53
C PRO A 76 -4.45 -12.22 0.00
N GLY A 77 -4.20 -10.90 -0.08
CA GLY A 77 -5.19 -9.89 -0.49
C GLY A 77 -6.11 -9.36 0.62
N ALA A 78 -5.87 -9.76 1.88
CA ALA A 78 -6.55 -9.27 3.09
C ALA A 78 -8.09 -9.27 3.02
N ALA A 79 -8.68 -10.23 2.31
CA ALA A 79 -10.11 -10.23 1.95
C ALA A 79 -11.06 -10.03 3.13
N GLY A 80 -10.81 -10.66 4.28
CA GLY A 80 -11.67 -10.53 5.47
C GLY A 80 -11.73 -9.10 6.06
N VAL A 81 -10.59 -8.39 6.13
CA VAL A 81 -10.54 -6.99 6.59
C VAL A 81 -10.88 -6.03 5.45
N ALA A 82 -10.63 -6.40 4.20
CA ALA A 82 -10.96 -5.56 3.07
C ALA A 82 -12.47 -5.50 2.79
N GLU A 83 -13.20 -6.60 2.94
CA GLU A 83 -14.65 -6.63 2.73
C GLU A 83 -15.42 -6.22 4.00
N GLY A 84 -14.98 -6.70 5.16
CA GLY A 84 -15.62 -6.38 6.44
C GLY A 84 -15.02 -5.17 7.14
N GLY A 85 -13.70 -5.12 7.32
CA GLY A 85 -13.01 -4.09 8.11
C GLY A 85 -13.04 -2.68 7.51
N TYR A 86 -12.73 -2.53 6.22
CA TYR A 86 -12.87 -1.25 5.52
C TYR A 86 -14.31 -0.78 5.52
N GLY A 87 -15.25 -1.68 5.20
CA GLY A 87 -16.68 -1.36 5.20
C GLY A 87 -17.21 -0.95 6.58
N LEU A 88 -16.82 -1.67 7.65
CA LEU A 88 -17.22 -1.33 9.02
C LEU A 88 -16.64 0.01 9.47
N LEU A 89 -15.37 0.29 9.17
CA LEU A 89 -14.72 1.53 9.55
C LEU A 89 -15.27 2.73 8.77
N PHE A 90 -15.61 2.55 7.48
CA PHE A 90 -16.20 3.60 6.65
C PHE A 90 -17.73 3.70 6.74
N ALA A 91 -18.43 2.74 7.36
CA ALA A 91 -19.88 2.80 7.57
C ALA A 91 -20.35 4.01 8.39
N GLN A 92 -19.44 4.63 9.16
CA GLN A 92 -19.72 5.87 9.88
C GLN A 92 -19.62 7.14 9.02
N LEU A 93 -18.99 7.04 7.84
CA LEU A 93 -18.75 8.17 6.93
C LEU A 93 -19.62 8.13 5.68
N VAL A 94 -20.11 6.95 5.30
CA VAL A 94 -20.75 6.68 4.00
C VAL A 94 -21.99 5.81 4.21
N GLN A 95 -23.03 5.99 3.40
CA GLN A 95 -24.22 5.15 3.50
C GLN A 95 -23.91 3.69 3.16
N LYS A 96 -24.65 2.75 3.78
CA LYS A 96 -24.43 1.30 3.63
C LYS A 96 -24.44 0.82 2.18
N GLN A 97 -25.26 1.45 1.33
CA GLN A 97 -25.38 1.13 -0.09
C GLN A 97 -24.10 1.45 -0.88
N ASP A 98 -23.31 2.45 -0.45
CA ASP A 98 -22.13 2.92 -1.15
C ASP A 98 -20.83 2.27 -0.65
N ILE A 99 -20.88 1.51 0.44
CA ILE A 99 -19.72 0.84 1.03
C ILE A 99 -19.10 -0.18 0.07
N VAL A 100 -19.93 -1.01 -0.55
CA VAL A 100 -19.48 -2.05 -1.50
C VAL A 100 -18.82 -1.42 -2.72
N PRO A 101 -19.46 -0.48 -3.46
CA PRO A 101 -18.82 0.15 -4.60
C PRO A 101 -17.57 0.95 -4.22
N LEU A 102 -17.56 1.62 -3.06
CA LEU A 102 -16.37 2.32 -2.54
C LEU A 102 -15.18 1.37 -2.38
N THR A 103 -15.42 0.22 -1.73
CA THR A 103 -14.39 -0.79 -1.46
C THR A 103 -13.84 -1.39 -2.77
N LEU A 104 -14.72 -1.68 -3.73
CA LEU A 104 -14.32 -2.22 -5.03
C LEU A 104 -13.52 -1.21 -5.85
N CYS A 105 -13.97 0.04 -5.94
CA CYS A 105 -13.25 1.11 -6.64
C CYS A 105 -11.87 1.36 -6.01
N TRP A 106 -11.81 1.35 -4.68
CA TRP A 106 -10.54 1.47 -3.97
C TRP A 106 -9.57 0.34 -4.29
N ARG A 107 -10.03 -0.92 -4.25
CA ARG A 107 -9.23 -2.10 -4.64
C ARG A 107 -8.78 -2.03 -6.09
N PHE A 108 -9.65 -1.57 -6.98
CA PHE A 108 -9.32 -1.42 -8.39
C PHE A 108 -8.16 -0.45 -8.61
N LEU A 109 -8.24 0.73 -8.01
CA LEU A 109 -7.22 1.76 -8.17
C LEU A 109 -5.89 1.39 -7.50
N THR A 110 -5.94 0.73 -6.34
CA THR A 110 -4.73 0.47 -5.54
C THR A 110 -4.03 -0.84 -5.90
N ILE A 111 -4.77 -1.89 -6.21
CA ILE A 111 -4.22 -3.23 -6.47
C ILE A 111 -4.26 -3.52 -7.96
N TYR A 112 -5.42 -3.45 -8.61
CA TYR A 112 -5.56 -3.94 -9.98
C TYR A 112 -4.78 -3.09 -10.98
N VAL A 113 -4.82 -1.75 -10.86
CA VAL A 113 -3.98 -0.87 -11.70
C VAL A 113 -2.49 -1.16 -11.51
N GLY A 114 -2.04 -1.34 -10.26
CA GLY A 114 -0.65 -1.66 -9.95
C GLY A 114 -0.21 -3.00 -10.56
N VAL A 115 -1.06 -4.02 -10.48
CA VAL A 115 -0.82 -5.34 -11.09
C VAL A 115 -0.71 -5.22 -12.61
N VAL A 116 -1.62 -4.48 -13.27
CA VAL A 116 -1.59 -4.28 -14.73
C VAL A 116 -0.28 -3.60 -15.15
N ILE A 117 0.12 -2.53 -14.46
CA ILE A 117 1.38 -1.83 -14.75
C ILE A 117 2.57 -2.78 -14.55
N GLY A 118 2.58 -3.53 -13.44
CA GLY A 118 3.63 -4.50 -13.16
C GLY A 118 3.75 -5.58 -14.22
N ILE A 119 2.62 -6.11 -14.70
CA ILE A 119 2.57 -7.08 -15.80
C ILE A 119 3.15 -6.46 -17.08
N VAL A 120 2.71 -5.27 -17.47
CA VAL A 120 3.20 -4.59 -18.69
C VAL A 120 4.72 -4.37 -18.63
N VAL A 121 5.23 -3.89 -17.49
CA VAL A 121 6.67 -3.69 -17.30
C VAL A 121 7.42 -5.02 -17.38
N MET A 122 6.94 -6.05 -16.69
CA MET A 122 7.56 -7.38 -16.72
C MET A 122 7.61 -7.97 -18.13
N TYR A 123 6.51 -7.88 -18.89
CA TYR A 123 6.48 -8.33 -20.28
C TYR A 123 7.48 -7.57 -21.15
N ARG A 124 7.61 -6.24 -20.98
CA ARG A 124 8.60 -5.44 -21.72
C ARG A 124 10.03 -5.84 -21.39
N GLU A 125 10.34 -6.09 -20.13
CA GLU A 125 11.68 -6.52 -19.69
C GLU A 125 12.03 -7.92 -20.21
N MET A 126 11.09 -8.86 -20.14
CA MET A 126 11.28 -10.22 -20.66
C MET A 126 11.52 -10.21 -22.18
N PHE A 127 10.75 -9.43 -22.94
CA PHE A 127 10.93 -9.31 -24.39
C PHE A 127 12.24 -8.62 -24.78
N GLN A 128 12.73 -7.67 -23.98
CA GLN A 128 14.02 -7.00 -24.21
C GLN A 128 15.19 -7.94 -23.91
N ARG A 129 15.08 -8.77 -22.86
CA ARG A 129 16.08 -9.80 -22.54
C ARG A 129 16.20 -10.86 -23.62
N ASP A 130 15.08 -11.26 -24.23
CA ASP A 130 15.07 -12.26 -25.30
C ASP A 130 15.73 -11.76 -26.60
N LYS A 131 15.75 -10.43 -26.81
CA LYS A 131 16.52 -9.79 -27.89
C LYS A 131 18.01 -9.65 -27.58
N ALA A 132 18.37 -9.35 -26.32
CA ALA A 132 19.75 -9.19 -25.90
C ALA A 132 20.55 -10.51 -25.80
N GLY A 133 19.86 -11.65 -25.66
CA GLY A 133 20.50 -12.99 -25.66
C GLY A 133 20.74 -13.61 -27.04
N ARG A 134 20.36 -12.93 -28.14
CA ARG A 134 20.52 -13.41 -29.53
C ARG A 134 21.59 -12.66 -30.33
N THR A 135 22.33 -11.75 -29.70
CA THR A 135 23.51 -11.05 -30.26
C THR A 135 24.75 -11.47 -29.51
#